data_AF-A0A9Y2JIM5-F1
#
_entry.id   AF-A0A9Y2JIM5-F1
#
_cell.length_a   1.000
_cell.length_b   1.000
_cell.length_c   1.000
_cell.angle_alpha   90.00
_cell.angle_beta   90.00
_cell.angle_gamma   90.00
#
_symmetry.space_group_name_H-M   'P 1'
#
loop_
_entity.id
_entity.type
_entity.pdbx_description
1 polymer ?
#
loop_
_entity_poly.entity_id
_entity_poly.type
_entity_poly.pdbx_seq_one_letter_code
_entity_poly.pdbx_strand_id
1 'polypeptide(L)'
;MTSPALPLPVSFALAVRGYDRAQVDEHLADLQDEIRLLTLDRDAALAEAETLARLLESARAEAGDLRARLDRVVRAPADPAAVGDRVQRMLELARAEADTIVAAARARAEGILRLATTAERRTAARLRAIDDYLARAEHVLAEEPEPAVRGEHLAAA
;
A
#
# COMPACT_ATOMS: atom_id res chain seq x y z
N MET A 1 -7.97 25.61 -3.04
CA MET A 1 -9.30 26.02 -2.57
C MET A 1 -10.16 26.18 -3.80
N THR A 2 -10.69 25.07 -4.32
CA THR A 2 -11.50 25.06 -5.55
C THR A 2 -12.92 25.42 -5.12
N SER A 3 -13.36 26.64 -5.42
CA SER A 3 -14.75 27.05 -5.18
C SER A 3 -15.68 26.08 -5.91
N PRO A 4 -16.71 25.51 -5.25
CA PRO A 4 -17.74 24.79 -5.97
C PRO A 4 -18.47 25.84 -6.81
N ALA A 5 -18.43 25.68 -8.13
CA ALA A 5 -19.27 26.44 -9.03
C ALA A 5 -20.72 26.08 -8.68
N LEU A 6 -21.41 26.97 -7.96
CA LEU A 6 -22.86 26.90 -7.80
C LEU A 6 -23.46 27.02 -9.20
N PRO A 7 -24.23 26.03 -9.69
CA PRO A 7 -24.87 26.15 -11.00
C PRO A 7 -25.77 27.39 -11.00
N LEU A 8 -25.58 28.26 -12.00
CA LEU A 8 -26.50 29.35 -12.29
C LEU A 8 -27.91 28.78 -12.56
N PRO A 9 -29.00 29.53 -12.30
CA PRO A 9 -30.34 29.00 -12.37
C PRO A 9 -30.62 28.49 -13.79
N VAL A 10 -30.82 27.18 -13.95
CA VAL A 10 -31.40 26.59 -15.15
C VAL A 10 -32.84 27.10 -15.23
N SER A 11 -33.05 28.16 -16.00
CA SER A 11 -34.41 28.60 -16.29
C SER A 11 -35.10 27.50 -17.11
N PHE A 12 -36.24 27.00 -16.64
CA PHE A 12 -37.05 26.07 -17.42
C PHE A 12 -37.54 26.74 -18.72
N ALA A 13 -37.61 25.96 -19.80
CA ALA A 13 -38.21 26.37 -21.07
C ALA A 13 -39.68 26.77 -20.84
N LEU A 14 -40.16 27.76 -21.58
CA LEU A 14 -41.54 28.21 -21.50
C LEU A 14 -42.40 27.46 -22.54
N ALA A 15 -43.54 26.94 -22.09
CA ALA A 15 -44.60 26.36 -22.92
C ALA A 15 -45.82 27.29 -22.96
N VAL A 16 -46.80 26.98 -23.81
CA VAL A 16 -48.08 27.72 -23.83
C VAL A 16 -48.74 27.56 -22.46
N ARG A 17 -48.74 28.66 -21.69
CA ARG A 17 -49.19 28.77 -20.29
C ARG A 17 -48.24 28.18 -19.23
N GLY A 18 -46.94 28.49 -19.28
CA GLY A 18 -46.05 28.30 -18.13
C GLY A 18 -44.71 27.69 -18.52
N TYR A 19 -44.12 26.91 -17.61
CA TYR A 19 -42.90 26.15 -17.87
C TYR A 19 -43.19 24.80 -18.51
N ASP A 20 -42.19 24.25 -19.22
CA ASP A 20 -42.22 22.90 -19.74
C ASP A 20 -42.31 21.89 -18.59
N ARG A 21 -43.44 21.19 -18.52
CA ARG A 21 -43.72 20.24 -17.44
C ARG A 21 -42.75 19.08 -17.42
N ALA A 22 -42.34 18.57 -18.59
CA ALA A 22 -41.42 17.42 -18.64
C ALA A 22 -40.05 17.80 -18.08
N GLN A 23 -39.56 18.99 -18.42
CA GLN A 23 -38.29 19.51 -17.89
C GLN A 23 -38.36 19.76 -16.38
N VAL A 24 -39.48 20.29 -15.87
CA VAL A 24 -39.68 20.49 -14.43
C VAL A 24 -39.71 19.15 -13.70
N ASP A 25 -40.46 18.17 -14.21
CA ASP A 25 -40.59 16.84 -13.61
C ASP A 25 -39.22 16.12 -13.57
N GLU A 26 -38.42 16.21 -14.64
CA GLU A 26 -37.05 15.67 -14.71
C GLU A 26 -36.15 16.33 -13.65
N HIS A 27 -36.13 17.65 -13.58
CA HIS A 27 -35.31 18.36 -12.60
C HIS A 27 -35.73 18.07 -11.15
N LEU A 28 -37.04 17.92 -10.90
CA LEU A 28 -37.54 17.51 -9.58
C LEU A 28 -37.12 16.08 -9.23
N ALA A 29 -37.08 15.17 -10.21
CA ALA A 29 -36.59 13.81 -10.00
C ALA A 29 -35.09 13.82 -9.67
N ASP A 30 -34.28 14.57 -10.41
CA ASP A 30 -32.85 14.73 -10.16
C ASP A 30 -32.59 15.31 -8.76
N LEU A 31 -33.29 16.38 -8.38
CA LEU A 31 -33.18 16.97 -7.04
C LEU A 31 -33.59 16.00 -5.94
N GLN A 32 -34.62 15.17 -6.16
CA GLN A 32 -35.01 14.14 -5.20
C GLN A 32 -33.93 13.08 -5.04
N ASP A 33 -33.25 12.69 -6.12
CA ASP A 33 -32.12 11.77 -6.09
C ASP A 33 -30.91 12.37 -5.37
N GLU A 34 -30.58 13.64 -5.62
CA GLU A 34 -29.54 14.36 -4.90
C GLU A 34 -29.83 14.45 -3.40
N ILE A 35 -31.07 14.80 -3.02
CA ILE A 35 -31.48 14.85 -1.60
C ILE A 35 -31.39 13.47 -0.96
N ARG A 36 -31.79 12.40 -1.66
CA ARG A 36 -31.64 11.02 -1.16
C ARG A 36 -30.18 10.69 -0.90
N LEU A 37 -29.30 10.99 -1.85
CA LEU A 37 -27.86 10.74 -1.72
C LEU A 37 -27.25 11.54 -0.56
N LEU A 38 -27.53 12.84 -0.47
CA LEU A 38 -27.06 13.69 0.63
C LEU A 38 -27.58 13.23 2.00
N THR A 39 -28.79 12.69 2.06
CA THR A 39 -29.36 12.12 3.28
C THR A 39 -28.59 10.88 3.71
N LEU A 40 -28.27 9.98 2.77
CA LEU A 40 -27.47 8.79 3.04
C LEU A 40 -26.06 9.15 3.51
N ASP A 41 -25.41 10.11 2.86
CA ASP A 41 -24.07 10.58 3.23
C ASP A 41 -24.07 11.22 4.63
N ARG A 42 -25.08 12.04 4.93
CA ARG A 42 -25.25 12.63 6.26
C ARG A 42 -25.42 11.55 7.32
N ASP A 43 -26.27 10.57 7.08
CA ASP A 43 -26.55 9.52 8.05
C ASP A 43 -25.30 8.63 8.28
N ALA A 44 -24.52 8.37 7.24
CA ALA A 44 -23.22 7.70 7.35
C ALA A 44 -22.21 8.53 8.19
N ALA A 45 -22.10 9.83 7.92
CA ALA A 45 -21.22 10.72 8.67
C ALA A 45 -21.62 10.84 10.15
N LEU A 46 -22.93 10.86 10.46
CA LEU A 46 -23.42 10.84 11.84
C LEU A 46 -23.04 9.53 12.56
N ALA A 47 -23.22 8.38 11.91
CA ALA A 47 -22.85 7.08 12.48
C ALA A 47 -21.33 6.97 12.75
N GLU A 48 -20.50 7.53 11.85
CA GLU A 48 -19.06 7.63 12.05
C GLU A 48 -18.71 8.55 13.22
N ALA A 49 -19.32 9.74 13.29
CA ALA A 49 -19.10 10.69 14.38
C ALA A 49 -19.45 10.10 15.75
N GLU A 50 -20.57 9.38 15.85
CA GLU A 50 -20.95 8.68 17.08
C GLU A 50 -19.94 7.58 17.46
N THR A 51 -19.42 6.85 16.47
CA THR A 51 -18.38 5.83 16.70
C THR A 51 -17.09 6.46 17.21
N LEU A 52 -16.64 7.55 16.60
CA LEU A 52 -15.47 8.29 17.04
C LEU A 52 -15.66 8.88 18.45
N ALA A 53 -16.86 9.37 18.78
CA ALA A 53 -17.18 9.87 20.11
C ALA A 53 -17.06 8.76 21.17
N ARG A 54 -17.56 7.55 20.90
CA ARG A 54 -17.41 6.39 21.80
C ARG A 54 -15.95 6.00 21.98
N LEU A 55 -15.17 5.96 20.89
CA LEU A 55 -13.74 5.63 20.95
C LEU A 55 -12.96 6.67 21.76
N LEU A 56 -13.27 7.96 21.59
CA LEU A 56 -12.65 9.04 22.33
C LEU A 56 -12.93 8.93 23.84
N GLU A 57 -14.15 8.59 24.21
CA GLU A 57 -14.51 8.41 25.62
C GLU A 57 -13.80 7.20 26.24
N SER A 58 -13.72 6.07 25.51
CA SER A 58 -12.93 4.90 25.94
C SER A 58 -11.46 5.29 26.17
N ALA A 59 -10.85 5.99 25.22
CA ALA A 59 -9.47 6.41 25.31
C ALA A 59 -9.23 7.39 26.48
N ARG A 60 -10.18 8.27 26.77
CA ARG A 60 -10.12 9.17 27.94
C ARG A 60 -10.22 8.41 29.25
N ALA A 61 -11.10 7.42 29.34
CA ALA A 61 -11.22 6.55 30.51
C ALA A 61 -9.92 5.76 30.75
N GLU A 62 -9.37 5.14 29.71
CA GLU A 62 -8.09 4.41 29.78
C GLU A 62 -6.93 5.32 30.20
N ALA A 63 -6.85 6.53 29.65
CA ALA A 63 -5.85 7.51 30.06
C ALA A 63 -6.01 7.93 31.53
N GLY A 64 -7.24 8.07 32.01
CA GLY A 64 -7.55 8.32 33.42
C GLY A 64 -7.06 7.18 34.32
N ASP A 65 -7.36 5.93 33.96
CA ASP A 65 -6.94 4.73 34.69
C ASP A 65 -5.42 4.59 34.74
N LEU A 66 -4.74 4.83 33.61
CA LEU A 66 -3.28 4.78 33.52
C LEU A 66 -2.63 5.86 34.39
N ARG A 67 -3.15 7.09 34.38
CA ARG A 67 -2.69 8.17 35.27
C ARG A 67 -2.89 7.81 36.74
N ALA A 68 -4.05 7.27 37.11
CA ALA A 68 -4.31 6.84 38.49
C ALA A 68 -3.38 5.69 38.93
N ARG A 69 -3.09 4.74 38.03
CA ARG A 69 -2.10 3.66 38.27
C ARG A 69 -0.69 4.24 38.47
N LEU A 70 -0.28 5.16 37.60
CA LEU A 70 1.02 5.83 37.70
C LEU A 70 1.14 6.60 39.02
N ASP A 71 0.13 7.39 39.39
CA ASP A 71 0.12 8.15 40.64
C ASP A 71 0.25 7.24 41.87
N ARG A 72 -0.39 6.05 41.85
CA ARG A 72 -0.21 5.05 42.92
C ARG A 72 1.23 4.52 42.96
N VAL A 73 1.82 4.20 41.81
CA VAL A 73 3.21 3.73 41.72
C VAL A 73 4.20 4.80 42.21
N VAL A 74 3.94 6.07 41.92
CA VAL A 74 4.78 7.20 42.32
C VAL A 74 4.60 7.54 43.80
N ARG A 75 3.38 7.46 44.35
CA ARG A 75 3.08 7.80 45.76
C ARG A 75 3.37 6.67 46.74
N ALA A 76 3.40 5.41 46.32
CA ALA A 76 3.89 4.34 47.18
C ALA A 76 5.37 4.61 47.47
N PRO A 77 5.79 4.85 48.74
CA PRO A 77 7.21 4.92 49.05
C PRO A 77 7.81 3.60 48.61
N ALA A 78 8.79 3.64 47.71
CA ALA A 78 9.45 2.43 47.26
C ALA A 78 10.00 1.71 48.50
N ASP A 79 9.45 0.54 48.81
CA ASP A 79 10.08 -0.39 49.74
C ASP A 79 11.52 -0.62 49.20
N PRO A 80 12.56 -0.34 49.99
CA PRO A 80 13.95 -0.55 49.57
C PRO A 80 14.21 -1.98 49.06
N ALA A 81 13.44 -2.97 49.51
CA ALA A 81 13.51 -4.35 49.02
C ALA A 81 12.92 -4.53 47.61
N ALA A 82 11.86 -3.79 47.26
CA ALA A 82 11.19 -3.86 45.95
C ALA A 82 11.98 -3.23 44.80
N VAL A 83 13.06 -2.49 45.11
CA VAL A 83 13.99 -1.96 44.11
C VAL A 83 14.77 -3.09 43.43
N GLY A 84 15.16 -4.12 44.19
CA GLY A 84 15.86 -5.30 43.65
C GLY A 84 15.01 -6.07 42.65
N ASP A 85 13.77 -6.39 43.02
CA ASP A 85 12.82 -7.10 42.16
C ASP A 85 12.52 -6.31 40.87
N ARG A 86 12.44 -4.99 40.96
CA ARG A 86 12.22 -4.12 39.79
C ARG A 86 13.43 -4.10 38.86
N VAL A 87 14.64 -3.99 39.40
CA VAL A 87 15.88 -4.07 38.61
C VAL A 87 15.98 -5.44 37.95
N GLN A 88 15.66 -6.51 38.67
CA GLN A 88 15.65 -7.86 38.12
C GLN A 88 14.65 -8.01 36.98
N ARG A 89 13.42 -7.52 37.15
CA ARG A 89 12.39 -7.54 36.10
C ARG A 89 12.73 -6.64 34.90
N MET A 90 13.38 -5.50 35.14
CA MET A 90 13.88 -4.63 34.08
C MET A 90 15.04 -5.28 33.30
N LEU A 91 15.91 -6.02 33.98
CA LEU A 91 16.97 -6.81 33.35
C LEU A 91 16.39 -7.98 32.55
N GLU A 92 15.37 -8.67 33.06
CA GLU A 92 14.63 -9.71 32.32
C GLU A 92 14.02 -9.14 31.04
N LEU A 93 13.36 -7.98 31.12
CA LEU A 93 12.75 -7.31 29.98
C LEU A 93 13.82 -6.85 28.97
N ALA A 94 14.91 -6.24 29.45
CA ALA A 94 16.01 -5.82 28.60
C ALA A 94 16.69 -7.01 27.90
N ARG A 95 16.78 -8.16 28.58
CA ARG A 95 17.31 -9.39 27.99
C ARG A 95 16.39 -9.91 26.88
N ALA A 96 15.09 -9.96 27.13
CA ALA A 96 14.11 -10.37 26.13
C ALA A 96 14.12 -9.45 24.89
N GLU A 97 14.27 -8.14 25.11
CA GLU A 97 14.40 -7.17 24.02
C GLU A 97 15.71 -7.37 23.23
N ALA A 98 16.83 -7.60 23.91
CA ALA A 98 18.11 -7.88 23.25
C ALA A 98 18.03 -9.16 22.39
N ASP A 99 17.40 -10.22 22.89
CA ASP A 99 17.22 -11.47 22.15
C ASP A 99 16.33 -11.25 20.91
N THR A 100 15.30 -10.42 21.03
CA THR A 100 14.41 -10.02 19.91
C THR A 100 15.19 -9.24 18.84
N ILE A 101 16.03 -8.28 19.24
CA ILE A 101 16.87 -7.51 18.32
C ILE A 101 17.84 -8.44 17.58
N VAL A 102 18.49 -9.36 18.30
CA VAL A 102 19.44 -10.32 17.71
C VAL A 102 18.72 -11.25 16.72
N ALA A 103 17.54 -11.75 17.07
CA ALA A 103 16.73 -12.59 16.18
C ALA A 103 16.33 -11.84 14.90
N ALA A 104 15.88 -10.59 15.03
CA ALA A 104 15.54 -9.74 13.90
C ALA A 104 16.75 -9.44 13.01
N ALA A 105 17.92 -9.16 13.61
CA ALA A 105 19.16 -8.94 12.88
C ALA A 105 19.59 -10.18 12.09
N ARG A 106 19.50 -11.38 12.69
CA ARG A 106 19.79 -12.66 12.01
C ARG A 106 18.84 -12.89 10.84
N ALA A 107 17.54 -12.73 11.04
CA ALA A 107 16.54 -12.89 9.98
C ALA A 107 16.79 -11.94 8.79
N ARG A 108 17.17 -10.68 9.07
CA ARG A 108 17.56 -9.72 8.01
C ARG A 108 18.82 -10.15 7.27
N ALA A 109 19.85 -10.58 7.99
CA ALA A 109 21.10 -11.05 7.39
C ALA A 109 20.87 -12.26 6.47
N GLU A 110 20.08 -13.24 6.91
CA GLU A 110 19.68 -14.36 6.07
C GLU A 110 18.86 -13.92 4.85
N GLY A 111 17.98 -12.93 5.01
CA GLY A 111 17.24 -12.34 3.89
C GLY A 111 18.17 -11.74 2.83
N ILE A 112 19.19 -10.99 3.26
CA ILE A 112 20.20 -10.42 2.36
C ILE A 112 20.96 -11.52 1.62
N LEU A 113 21.40 -12.57 2.32
CA LEU A 113 22.10 -13.70 1.69
C LEU A 113 21.21 -14.43 0.67
N ARG A 114 19.94 -14.65 0.99
CA ARG A 114 18.97 -15.23 0.04
C ARG A 114 18.81 -14.35 -1.20
N LEU A 115 18.68 -13.04 -1.03
CA LEU A 115 18.56 -12.12 -2.16
C LEU A 115 19.82 -12.15 -3.03
N ALA A 116 21.01 -12.05 -2.43
CA ALA A 116 22.30 -12.12 -3.12
C ALA A 116 22.43 -13.42 -3.92
N THR A 117 22.20 -14.57 -3.29
CA THR A 117 22.26 -15.88 -3.97
C THR A 117 21.25 -16.03 -5.10
N THR A 118 20.02 -15.49 -4.95
CA THR A 118 19.05 -15.50 -6.05
C THR A 118 19.45 -14.57 -7.20
N ALA A 119 20.06 -13.43 -6.91
CA ALA A 119 20.59 -12.52 -7.93
C ALA A 119 21.75 -13.18 -8.68
N GLU A 120 22.71 -13.77 -7.97
CA GLU A 120 23.82 -14.53 -8.57
C GLU A 120 23.32 -15.65 -9.48
N ARG A 121 22.34 -16.45 -9.02
CA ARG A 121 21.72 -17.51 -9.82
C ARG A 121 21.04 -16.98 -11.08
N ARG A 122 20.33 -15.85 -10.99
CA ARG A 122 19.71 -15.21 -12.16
C ARG A 122 20.74 -14.73 -13.15
N THR A 123 21.81 -14.08 -12.69
CA THR A 123 22.91 -13.64 -13.54
C THR A 123 23.57 -14.83 -14.25
N ALA A 124 23.89 -15.90 -13.51
CA ALA A 124 24.46 -17.12 -14.07
C ALA A 124 23.53 -17.82 -15.06
N ALA A 125 22.21 -17.81 -14.83
CA ALA A 125 21.24 -18.34 -15.78
C ALA A 125 21.17 -17.49 -17.06
N ARG A 126 21.22 -16.16 -16.93
CA ARG A 126 21.23 -15.24 -18.08
C ARG A 126 22.47 -15.40 -18.94
N LEU A 127 23.65 -15.53 -18.33
CA LEU A 127 24.90 -15.76 -19.05
C LEU A 127 24.83 -17.06 -19.85
N ARG A 128 24.40 -18.17 -19.22
CA ARG A 128 24.20 -19.44 -19.92
C ARG A 128 23.24 -19.34 -21.10
N ALA A 129 22.12 -18.61 -20.95
CA ALA A 129 21.17 -18.42 -22.04
C ALA A 129 21.76 -17.62 -23.22
N ILE A 130 22.67 -16.68 -22.96
CA ILE A 130 23.40 -15.95 -24.00
C ILE A 130 24.36 -16.92 -24.71
N ASP A 131 25.14 -17.70 -23.95
CA ASP A 131 26.07 -18.68 -24.51
C ASP A 131 25.33 -19.69 -25.40
N ASP A 132 24.18 -20.21 -24.95
CA ASP A 132 23.33 -21.12 -25.71
C ASP A 132 22.76 -20.48 -26.99
N TYR A 133 22.50 -19.18 -26.98
CA TYR A 133 22.02 -18.43 -28.16
C TYR A 133 23.13 -18.22 -29.17
N LEU A 134 24.33 -17.84 -28.72
CA LEU A 134 25.50 -17.67 -29.58
C LEU A 134 25.87 -18.99 -30.26
N ALA A 135 25.92 -20.10 -29.51
CA ALA A 135 26.18 -21.42 -30.06
C ALA A 135 25.15 -21.82 -31.14
N ARG A 136 23.86 -21.51 -30.93
CA ARG A 136 22.81 -21.74 -31.93
C ARG A 136 22.97 -20.88 -33.18
N ALA A 137 23.34 -19.61 -33.03
CA ALA A 137 23.59 -18.72 -34.17
C ALA A 137 24.80 -19.19 -34.99
N GLU A 138 25.86 -19.65 -34.34
CA GLU A 138 27.03 -20.26 -35.01
C GLU A 138 26.65 -21.51 -35.80
N HIS A 139 25.80 -22.39 -35.23
CA HIS A 139 25.30 -23.55 -35.95
C HIS A 139 24.47 -23.18 -37.19
N VAL A 140 23.58 -22.20 -37.11
CA VAL A 140 22.76 -21.74 -38.25
C VAL A 140 23.63 -21.12 -39.35
N LEU A 141 24.64 -20.33 -38.98
CA LEU A 141 25.59 -19.75 -39.94
C LEU A 141 26.47 -20.82 -40.61
N ALA A 142 26.79 -21.90 -39.89
CA ALA A 142 27.51 -23.05 -40.46
C ALA A 142 26.62 -23.90 -41.39
N GLU A 143 25.29 -23.78 -41.30
CA GLU A 143 24.32 -24.49 -42.13
C GLU A 143 23.85 -23.69 -43.38
N GLU A 144 24.26 -22.43 -43.57
CA GLU A 144 23.97 -21.71 -44.82
C GLU A 144 24.70 -22.35 -46.01
N PRO A 145 24.00 -22.90 -47.02
CA PRO A 145 24.65 -23.40 -48.23
C PRO A 145 25.15 -22.22 -49.07
N GLU A 146 26.43 -22.27 -49.49
CA GLU A 146 27.01 -21.30 -50.41
C GLU A 146 26.05 -21.04 -51.59
N PRO A 147 25.77 -19.76 -51.95
CA PRO A 147 25.01 -19.50 -53.15
C PRO A 147 25.80 -20.04 -54.34
N ALA A 148 25.16 -20.90 -55.14
CA ALA A 148 25.73 -21.47 -56.34
C ALA A 148 26.06 -20.35 -57.35
N VAL A 149 27.27 -19.80 -57.26
CA VAL A 149 27.79 -18.86 -58.26
C VAL A 149 28.36 -19.69 -59.41
N ARG A 150 27.57 -19.80 -60.48
CA ARG A 150 28.05 -20.24 -61.80
C ARG A 150 29.09 -19.25 -62.33
N GLY A 151 30.20 -19.79 -62.80
CA GLY A 151 31.22 -19.12 -63.62
C GLY A 151 32.27 -20.16 -63.98
N GLU A 152 32.03 -21.05 -64.95
CA GLU A 152 32.27 -20.80 -66.38
C GLU A 152 33.59 -20.06 -66.66
N HIS A 153 34.54 -20.85 -67.17
CA HIS A 153 35.61 -20.50 -68.11
C HIS A 153 36.72 -19.54 -67.66
N LEU A 154 37.97 -20.03 -67.57
CA LEU A 154 39.00 -19.87 -68.62
C LEU A 154 40.41 -20.31 -68.16
N ALA A 155 41.07 -21.04 -69.09
CA ALA A 155 42.51 -20.98 -69.44
C ALA A 155 43.55 -21.56 -68.44
N ALA A 156 44.65 -22.17 -68.86
CA ALA A 156 45.16 -22.57 -70.17
C ALA A 156 46.37 -23.49 -69.96
N ALA A 157 46.54 -24.48 -70.86
CA ALA A 157 47.81 -24.91 -71.45
C ALA A 157 47.49 -25.77 -72.68
#